data_AF-A0A5S3YKG0-F1
#
_entry.id   AF-A0A5S3YKG0-F1
#
_cell.length_a   1.000
_cell.length_b   1.000
_cell.length_c   1.000
_cell.angle_alpha   90.00
_cell.angle_beta   90.00
_cell.angle_gamma   90.00
#
_symmetry.space_group_name_H-M   'P 1'
#
loop_
_entity.id
_entity.type
_entity.pdbx_description
1 polymer ?
#
loop_
_entity_poly.entity_id
_entity_poly.type
_entity_poly.pdbx_seq_one_letter_code
_entity_poly.pdbx_strand_id
1 'polypeptide(L)'
;MYMKHAFEMPDPNKTLNFQSQRDCLFMSGEQCIVTQGIKSRFTSPINNTQQLVETVQQQLTKQPEGTLAFGVLPFCKTQQAHFIIPNKTTRWERP
;
A
#
# COMPACT_ATOMS: atom_id res chain seq x y z
N MET A 1 35.98 1.36 -27.62
CA MET A 1 35.73 1.83 -26.23
C MET A 1 34.41 1.22 -25.81
N TYR A 2 34.47 0.08 -25.10
CA TYR A 2 33.32 -0.81 -24.89
C TYR A 2 32.40 -0.32 -23.76
N MET A 3 31.11 -0.64 -23.93
CA MET A 3 29.92 -0.16 -23.22
C MET A 3 29.99 -0.25 -21.68
N LYS A 4 29.66 0.85 -21.00
CA LYS A 4 29.48 0.97 -19.54
C LYS A 4 27.99 0.99 -19.13
N HIS A 5 27.22 -0.04 -19.49
CA HIS A 5 25.88 -0.25 -18.93
C HIS A 5 25.66 -1.72 -18.56
N ALA A 6 26.64 -2.31 -17.91
CA ALA A 6 26.49 -3.61 -17.28
C ALA A 6 25.96 -3.41 -15.86
N PHE A 7 24.66 -3.64 -15.69
CA PHE A 7 24.04 -4.17 -14.47
C PHE A 7 24.62 -3.64 -13.15
N GLU A 8 24.18 -2.47 -12.70
CA GLU A 8 24.13 -2.23 -11.26
C GLU A 8 23.12 -3.21 -10.67
N MET A 9 23.59 -4.40 -10.31
CA MET A 9 22.81 -5.31 -9.48
C MET A 9 22.55 -4.56 -8.16
N PRO A 10 21.28 -4.37 -7.74
CA PRO A 10 21.00 -3.75 -6.47
C PRO A 10 21.71 -4.56 -5.37
N ASP A 11 22.49 -3.86 -4.55
CA ASP A 11 23.25 -4.43 -3.45
C ASP A 11 22.35 -5.35 -2.61
N PRO A 12 22.65 -6.66 -2.51
CA PRO A 12 21.82 -7.61 -1.77
C PRO A 12 21.71 -7.26 -0.27
N ASN A 13 22.56 -6.35 0.24
CA ASN A 13 22.51 -5.83 1.60
C ASN A 13 21.60 -4.60 1.76
N LYS A 14 21.04 -4.03 0.69
CA LYS A 14 19.85 -3.16 0.80
C LYS A 14 18.62 -4.04 0.98
N THR A 15 18.61 -4.78 2.08
CA THR A 15 17.40 -5.48 2.53
C THR A 15 16.32 -4.41 2.68
N LEU A 16 15.23 -4.55 1.93
CA LEU A 16 13.98 -3.88 2.29
C LEU A 16 13.75 -4.22 3.77
N ASN A 17 13.89 -3.22 4.64
CA ASN A 17 13.64 -3.38 6.07
C ASN A 17 12.13 -3.50 6.29
N PHE A 18 11.55 -4.57 5.76
CA PHE A 18 10.13 -4.86 5.76
C PHE A 18 9.74 -5.41 7.13
N GLN A 19 8.95 -4.64 7.85
CA GLN A 19 8.43 -5.01 9.14
C GLN A 19 7.00 -5.50 8.97
N SER A 20 6.79 -6.82 9.00
CA SER A 20 5.48 -7.45 8.75
C SER A 20 4.33 -6.92 9.64
N GLN A 21 4.64 -6.34 10.79
CA GLN A 21 3.64 -5.76 11.71
C GLN A 21 3.22 -4.32 11.34
N ARG A 22 3.97 -3.63 10.48
CA ARG A 22 3.81 -2.20 10.18
C ARG A 22 3.75 -1.89 8.69
N ASP A 23 4.29 -2.77 7.87
CA ASP A 23 4.41 -2.59 6.43
C ASP A 23 3.43 -3.50 5.70
N CYS A 24 3.08 -3.11 4.48
CA CYS A 24 2.20 -3.87 3.60
C CYS A 24 2.86 -4.05 2.24
N LEU A 25 2.60 -5.21 1.65
CA LEU A 25 3.04 -5.57 0.31
C LEU A 25 1.80 -5.91 -0.51
N PHE A 26 1.65 -5.27 -1.65
CA PHE A 26 0.66 -5.63 -2.66
C PHE A 26 1.38 -5.93 -3.96
N MET A 27 1.11 -7.09 -4.53
CA MET A 27 1.67 -7.51 -5.82
C MET A 27 0.53 -7.90 -6.75
N SER A 28 0.33 -7.12 -7.80
CA SER A 28 -0.36 -7.55 -9.02
C SER A 28 0.70 -7.86 -10.08
N GLY A 29 0.37 -8.64 -11.11
CA GLY A 29 1.32 -8.98 -12.18
C GLY A 29 1.97 -7.79 -12.90
N GLU A 30 1.43 -6.59 -12.70
CA GLU A 30 1.87 -5.32 -13.29
C GLU A 30 2.44 -4.34 -12.27
N GLN A 31 2.03 -4.44 -11.00
CA GLN A 31 2.39 -3.48 -9.96
C GLN A 31 2.84 -4.18 -8.69
N CYS A 32 4.00 -3.79 -8.18
CA CYS A 32 4.42 -4.13 -6.83
C CYS A 32 4.44 -2.85 -6.00
N ILE A 33 3.69 -2.84 -4.89
CA ILE A 33 3.59 -1.69 -3.99
C ILE A 33 4.01 -2.14 -2.60
N VAL A 34 5.03 -1.47 -2.08
CA VAL A 34 5.51 -1.67 -0.70
C VAL A 34 5.24 -0.41 0.10
N THR A 35 4.66 -0.57 1.28
CA THR A 35 4.46 0.52 2.22
C THR A 35 5.49 0.47 3.34
N GLN A 36 5.78 1.62 3.94
CA GLN A 36 6.64 1.73 5.11
C GLN A 36 5.96 2.51 6.22
N GLY A 37 5.72 1.83 7.34
CA GLY A 37 5.08 2.37 8.53
C GLY A 37 3.60 2.73 8.33
N ILE A 38 2.94 3.02 9.45
CA ILE A 38 1.51 3.34 9.49
C ILE A 38 1.37 4.78 9.99
N LYS A 39 0.71 5.62 9.19
CA LYS A 39 0.34 6.99 9.54
C LYS A 39 -0.97 7.01 10.31
N SER A 40 -1.97 6.31 9.80
CA SER A 40 -3.29 6.20 10.44
C SER A 40 -3.95 4.86 10.14
N ARG A 41 -4.91 4.51 10.99
CA ARG A 41 -5.78 3.33 10.84
C ARG A 41 -7.22 3.80 10.91
N PHE A 42 -8.10 3.17 10.15
CA PHE A 42 -9.53 3.41 10.24
C PHE A 42 -10.31 2.15 9.88
N THR A 43 -11.56 2.09 10.30
CA THR A 43 -12.48 1.00 9.96
C THR A 43 -13.73 1.54 9.30
N SER A 44 -14.42 0.67 8.57
CA SER A 44 -15.69 1.02 7.95
C SER A 44 -16.57 -0.23 7.83
N PRO A 45 -17.89 -0.14 8.05
CA PRO A 45 -18.82 -1.21 7.72
C PRO A 45 -18.76 -1.55 6.22
N ILE A 46 -18.91 -2.84 5.88
CA ILE A 46 -18.91 -3.29 4.48
C ILE A 46 -20.28 -3.77 3.98
N ASN A 47 -21.32 -3.64 4.80
CA ASN A 47 -22.69 -3.96 4.42
C ASN A 47 -23.27 -2.97 3.38
N ASN A 48 -22.72 -1.76 3.28
CA ASN A 48 -23.08 -0.75 2.29
C ASN A 48 -21.84 -0.26 1.54
N THR A 49 -21.76 -0.60 0.26
CA THR A 49 -20.61 -0.24 -0.60
C THR A 49 -20.46 1.26 -0.80
N GLN A 50 -21.56 2.02 -0.92
CA GLN A 50 -21.49 3.46 -1.11
C GLN A 50 -20.87 4.14 0.13
N GLN A 51 -21.36 3.79 1.31
CA GLN A 51 -20.84 4.32 2.57
C GLN A 51 -19.37 3.94 2.78
N LEU A 52 -18.97 2.73 2.39
CA LEU A 52 -17.58 2.28 2.44
C LEU A 52 -16.68 3.18 1.58
N VAL A 53 -17.08 3.43 0.32
CA VAL A 53 -16.34 4.29 -0.62
C VAL A 53 -16.26 5.72 -0.10
N GLU A 54 -17.37 6.29 0.39
CA GLU A 54 -17.41 7.63 0.98
C GLU A 54 -16.46 7.74 2.18
N THR A 55 -16.44 6.73 3.06
CA THR A 55 -15.54 6.69 4.22
C THR A 55 -14.07 6.70 3.77
N VAL A 56 -13.70 5.86 2.80
CA VAL A 56 -12.33 5.79 2.29
C VAL A 56 -11.94 7.11 1.62
N GLN A 57 -12.82 7.69 0.80
CA GLN A 57 -12.59 8.97 0.15
C GLN A 57 -12.39 10.09 1.16
N GLN A 58 -13.24 10.20 2.19
CA GLN A 58 -13.09 11.20 3.25
C GLN A 58 -11.74 11.08 4.00
N GLN A 59 -11.24 9.86 4.18
CA GLN A 59 -9.92 9.65 4.81
C GLN A 59 -8.78 10.05 3.89
N LEU A 60 -8.88 9.78 2.59
CA LEU A 60 -7.86 10.09 1.59
C LEU A 60 -7.82 11.58 1.23
N THR A 61 -8.96 12.29 1.17
CA THR A 61 -9.00 13.73 0.86
C THR A 61 -8.30 14.58 1.93
N LYS A 62 -8.13 14.06 3.14
CA LYS A 62 -7.35 14.69 4.23
C LYS A 62 -5.84 14.52 4.07
N GLN A 63 -5.39 13.75 3.08
CA GLN A 63 -4.00 13.42 2.84
C GLN A 63 -3.47 14.11 1.58
N PRO A 64 -2.14 14.19 1.39
CA PRO A 64 -1.56 14.66 0.15
C PRO A 64 -2.01 13.83 -1.05
N GLU A 65 -2.02 14.45 -2.23
CA GLU A 65 -2.35 13.81 -3.49
C GLU A 65 -1.48 12.55 -3.73
N GLY A 66 -2.08 11.50 -4.29
CA GLY A 66 -1.39 10.23 -4.58
C GLY A 66 -1.21 9.30 -3.37
N THR A 67 -1.69 9.69 -2.18
CA THR A 67 -1.71 8.80 -1.00
C THR A 67 -2.60 7.59 -1.25
N LEU A 68 -2.12 6.41 -0.88
CA LEU A 68 -2.86 5.15 -0.98
C LEU A 68 -3.35 4.68 0.39
N ALA A 69 -4.52 4.06 0.43
CA ALA A 69 -4.99 3.30 1.58
C ALA A 69 -4.95 1.81 1.26
N PHE A 70 -4.52 1.00 2.23
CA PHE A 70 -4.50 -0.45 2.13
C PHE A 70 -5.58 -1.00 3.05
N GLY A 71 -6.44 -1.85 2.50
CA GLY A 71 -7.59 -2.37 3.22
C GLY A 71 -7.68 -3.89 3.13
N VAL A 72 -8.18 -4.50 4.20
CA VAL A 72 -8.65 -5.87 4.20
C VAL A 72 -10.14 -5.85 4.47
N LEU A 73 -10.90 -6.44 3.54
CA LEU A 73 -12.35 -6.57 3.64
C LEU A 73 -12.67 -8.02 4.02
N PRO A 74 -13.32 -8.26 5.16
CA PRO A 74 -13.75 -9.62 5.51
C PRO A 74 -14.84 -10.12 4.57
N PHE A 75 -14.98 -11.45 4.48
CA PHE A 75 -16.08 -12.06 3.72
C PHE A 75 -17.46 -11.75 4.32
N CYS A 76 -17.56 -11.76 5.65
CA CYS A 76 -18.81 -11.55 6.35
C CYS A 76 -19.20 -10.07 6.36
N LYS A 77 -20.31 -9.71 5.69
CA LYS A 77 -20.74 -8.31 5.53
C LYS A 77 -21.13 -7.59 6.82
N THR A 78 -21.34 -8.31 7.92
CA THR A 78 -21.62 -7.71 9.23
C THR A 78 -20.35 -7.30 9.97
N GLN A 79 -19.18 -7.75 9.52
CA GLN A 79 -17.88 -7.34 10.07
C GLN A 79 -17.44 -6.00 9.49
N GLN A 80 -16.40 -5.41 10.09
CA GLN A 80 -15.82 -4.15 9.61
C GLN A 80 -14.58 -4.44 8.74
N ALA A 81 -14.40 -3.63 7.69
CA ALA A 81 -13.12 -3.56 7.00
C ALA A 81 -12.11 -2.78 7.85
N HIS A 82 -10.86 -3.17 7.72
CA HIS A 82 -9.74 -2.50 8.37
C HIS A 82 -8.83 -1.90 7.31
N PHE A 83 -8.54 -0.61 7.45
CA PHE A 83 -7.69 0.14 6.54
C PHE A 83 -6.51 0.75 7.28
N ILE A 84 -5.42 0.93 6.53
CA ILE A 84 -4.27 1.69 6.94
C ILE A 84 -3.92 2.73 5.87
N ILE A 85 -3.42 3.87 6.31
CA ILE A 85 -2.73 4.83 5.46
C ILE A 85 -1.25 4.78 5.87
N PRO A 86 -0.32 4.44 4.96
CA PRO A 86 1.07 4.34 5.30
C PRO A 86 1.76 5.71 5.34
N ASN A 87 2.95 5.77 5.95
CA ASN A 87 3.76 7.00 5.91
C ASN A 87 4.42 7.20 4.54
N LYS A 88 4.88 6.10 3.93
CA LYS A 88 5.51 6.08 2.62
C LYS A 88 5.02 4.91 1.80
N THR A 89 4.98 5.11 0.48
CA THR A 89 4.62 4.08 -0.48
C THR A 89 5.64 4.10 -1.62
N THR A 90 6.21 2.93 -1.91
CA THR A 90 7.14 2.74 -3.02
C THR A 90 6.46 1.85 -4.05
N ARG A 91 6.41 2.32 -5.30
CA ARG A 91 5.85 1.56 -6.43
C ARG A 91 6.99 1.03 -7.29
N TRP A 92 6.89 -0.23 -7.65
CA TRP A 92 7.80 -0.91 -8.56
C TRP A 92 6.96 -1.29 -9.77
N GLU A 93 7.31 -0.71 -10.91
CA GLU A 93 6.73 -1.05 -12.20
C GLU A 93 7.64 -2.07 -12.87
N ARG A 94 7.03 -3.00 -13.60
CA ARG A 94 7.80 -3.94 -14.42
C ARG A 94 8.53 -3.12 -15.51
N PRO A 95 9.86 -3.31 -15.68
CA PRO A 95 10.61 -2.64 -16.75
C PRO A 95 10.15 -3.07 -18.14
#